data_AF-A0A7J3DQ01-F1
#
_entry.id   AF-A0A7J3DQ01-F1
#
_cell.length_a   1.000
_cell.length_b   1.000
_cell.length_c   1.000
_cell.angle_alpha   90.00
_cell.angle_beta   90.00
_cell.angle_gamma   90.00
#
_symmetry.space_group_name_H-M   'P 1'
#
loop_
_entity.id
_entity.type
_entity.pdbx_description
1 polymer ?
#
loop_
_entity_poly.entity_id
_entity_poly.type
_entity_poly.pdbx_seq_one_letter_code
_entity_poly.pdbx_strand_id
1 'polypeptide(L)'
;MSKLHFITFLILFSILFIFTLIKAKAPECKWIITNCCPENAGAYWECVNVKTYKPKLNCSEVQVICPQVLSPKPNLSCVWEKDECVVK
;
A
#
# COMPACT_ATOMS: atom_id res chain seq x y z
N MET A 1 -46.78 12.86 -4.96
CA MET A 1 -45.52 12.85 -4.18
C MET A 1 -45.37 14.23 -3.53
N SER A 2 -45.34 14.33 -2.19
CA SER A 2 -45.26 15.65 -1.54
C SER A 2 -43.84 16.22 -1.69
N LYS A 3 -43.71 17.55 -1.82
CA LYS A 3 -42.42 18.25 -1.90
C LYS A 3 -41.47 17.86 -0.74
N LEU A 4 -42.02 17.50 0.42
CA LEU A 4 -41.27 17.08 1.61
C LEU A 4 -40.56 15.73 1.42
N HIS A 5 -41.18 14.77 0.71
CA HIS A 5 -40.57 13.47 0.42
C HIS A 5 -39.41 13.56 -0.57
N PHE A 6 -39.50 14.49 -1.52
CA PHE A 6 -38.43 14.71 -2.50
C PHE A 6 -37.18 15.34 -1.85
N ILE A 7 -37.39 16.32 -0.96
CA ILE A 7 -36.31 16.98 -0.22
C ILE A 7 -35.60 15.99 0.72
N THR A 8 -36.35 15.17 1.46
CA THR A 8 -35.78 14.16 2.36
C THR A 8 -34.97 13.10 1.62
N PHE A 9 -35.42 12.66 0.44
CA PHE A 9 -34.65 11.75 -0.42
C PHE A 9 -33.32 12.35 -0.87
N LEU A 10 -33.30 13.63 -1.30
CA LEU A 10 -32.08 14.31 -1.71
C LEU A 10 -31.06 14.45 -0.56
N ILE A 11 -31.53 14.75 0.66
CA ILE A 11 -30.66 14.85 1.84
C ILE A 11 -30.06 13.48 2.19
N LEU A 12 -30.87 12.42 2.20
CA LEU A 12 -30.38 11.06 2.45
C LEU A 12 -29.34 10.63 1.41
N PHE A 13 -29.59 10.92 0.13
CA PHE A 13 -28.65 10.59 -0.94
C PHE A 13 -27.32 11.36 -0.83
N SER A 14 -27.38 12.65 -0.51
CA SER A 14 -26.17 13.47 -0.32
C SER A 14 -25.38 13.07 0.92
N ILE A 15 -26.04 12.70 2.03
CA ILE A 15 -25.38 12.13 3.21
C ILE A 15 -24.69 10.80 2.85
N LEU A 16 -25.38 9.90 2.15
CA LEU A 16 -24.81 8.62 1.72
C LEU A 16 -23.57 8.83 0.83
N PHE A 17 -23.65 9.78 -0.11
CA PHE A 17 -22.56 10.15 -1.00
C PHE A 17 -21.35 10.71 -0.24
N ILE A 18 -21.56 11.59 0.74
CA ILE A 18 -20.51 12.11 1.61
C ILE A 18 -19.85 10.98 2.41
N PHE A 19 -20.62 10.05 2.98
CA PHE A 19 -20.07 8.89 3.68
C PHE A 19 -19.24 7.98 2.77
N THR A 20 -19.62 7.84 1.49
CA THR A 20 -18.81 7.08 0.52
C THR A 20 -17.50 7.80 0.15
N LEU A 21 -17.50 9.14 0.10
CA LEU A 21 -16.29 9.93 -0.17
C LEU A 21 -15.29 9.88 1.00
N ILE A 22 -15.77 9.87 2.24
CA ILE A 22 -14.92 9.88 3.43
C ILE A 22 -14.21 8.53 3.63
N LYS A 23 -14.73 7.44 3.06
CA LYS A 23 -14.16 6.09 3.19
C LYS A 23 -12.98 5.85 2.23
N ALA A 24 -12.04 6.79 2.15
CA ALA A 24 -10.76 6.55 1.50
C ALA A 24 -9.96 5.54 2.32
N LYS A 25 -9.81 4.31 1.81
CA LYS A 25 -9.00 3.28 2.47
C LYS A 25 -7.55 3.74 2.52
N ALA A 26 -6.97 3.78 3.72
CA ALA A 26 -5.55 4.08 3.92
C ALA A 26 -4.68 3.26 2.96
N PRO A 27 -3.59 3.83 2.42
CA PRO A 27 -2.64 3.09 1.59
C PRO A 27 -2.08 1.88 2.34
N GLU A 28 -1.74 0.86 1.58
CA GLU A 28 -1.25 -0.40 2.12
C GLU A 28 0.28 -0.41 2.05
N CYS A 29 0.95 -0.43 3.21
CA CYS A 29 2.40 -0.53 3.30
C CYS A 29 2.82 -1.99 3.39
N LYS A 30 3.87 -2.38 2.66
CA LYS A 30 4.46 -3.73 2.73
C LYS A 30 5.96 -3.67 2.62
N TRP A 31 6.60 -4.66 3.23
CA TRP A 31 7.96 -5.05 2.93
C TRP A 31 8.04 -5.67 1.54
N ILE A 32 8.87 -5.08 0.69
CA ILE A 32 9.15 -5.55 -0.67
C ILE A 32 10.66 -5.69 -0.84
N ILE A 33 11.09 -6.72 -1.56
CA ILE A 33 12.49 -6.87 -1.96
C ILE A 33 12.73 -6.04 -3.21
N THR A 34 13.76 -5.17 -3.20
CA THR A 34 13.98 -4.20 -4.30
C THR A 34 15.17 -4.53 -5.19
N ASN A 35 15.99 -5.52 -4.81
CA ASN A 35 17.20 -5.93 -5.55
C ASN A 35 17.07 -7.29 -6.27
N CYS A 36 15.86 -7.86 -6.35
CA CYS A 36 15.58 -9.16 -6.97
C CYS A 36 16.26 -10.38 -6.35
N CYS A 37 16.94 -10.22 -5.22
CA CYS A 37 17.58 -11.32 -4.52
C CYS A 37 16.63 -12.04 -3.56
N PRO A 38 16.73 -13.37 -3.40
CA PRO A 38 15.85 -14.10 -2.49
C PRO A 38 16.26 -13.88 -1.03
N GLU A 39 15.35 -14.19 -0.09
CA GLU A 39 15.57 -14.00 1.36
C GLU A 39 16.78 -14.77 1.90
N ASN A 40 17.16 -15.86 1.24
CA ASN A 40 18.32 -16.67 1.60
C ASN A 40 19.63 -16.23 0.92
N ALA A 41 19.60 -15.17 0.10
CA ALA A 41 20.77 -14.69 -0.61
C ALA A 41 20.79 -13.15 -0.80
N GLY A 42 20.88 -12.38 0.27
CA GLY A 42 21.17 -10.95 0.19
C GLY A 42 20.00 -10.06 -0.26
N ALA A 43 18.76 -10.48 -0.02
CA ALA A 43 17.57 -9.66 -0.24
C ALA A 43 17.69 -8.29 0.43
N TYR A 44 17.43 -7.23 -0.33
CA TYR A 44 17.34 -5.87 0.18
C TYR A 44 15.87 -5.47 0.35
N TRP A 45 15.45 -5.24 1.59
CA TRP A 45 14.06 -4.98 1.96
C TRP A 45 13.77 -3.48 2.11
N GLU A 46 12.68 -3.04 1.51
CA GLU A 46 12.15 -1.68 1.69
C GLU A 46 10.69 -1.73 2.14
N CYS A 47 10.33 -0.86 3.09
CA CYS A 47 8.95 -0.64 3.50
C CYS A 47 8.32 0.41 2.58
N VAL A 48 7.38 -0.01 1.74
CA VAL A 48 6.87 0.82 0.65
C VAL A 48 5.35 0.81 0.58
N ASN A 49 4.79 1.90 0.03
CA ASN A 49 3.37 1.99 -0.30
C ASN A 49 3.10 1.20 -1.58
N VAL A 50 2.37 0.09 -1.50
CA VAL A 50 2.19 -0.80 -2.66
C VAL A 50 1.36 -0.18 -3.80
N LYS A 51 0.61 0.89 -3.53
CA LYS A 51 -0.18 1.57 -4.56
C LYS A 51 0.67 2.49 -5.43
N THR A 52 1.74 3.06 -4.87
CA THR A 52 2.57 4.06 -5.54
C THR A 52 3.98 3.57 -5.84
N TYR A 53 4.41 2.48 -5.20
CA TYR A 53 5.70 1.86 -5.43
C TYR A 53 5.82 1.39 -6.87
N LYS A 54 6.90 1.82 -7.52
CA LYS A 54 7.30 1.38 -8.85
C LYS A 54 8.65 0.66 -8.71
N PRO A 55 8.72 -0.65 -8.98
CA PRO A 55 10.00 -1.36 -9.00
C PRO A 55 10.97 -0.68 -9.95
N LYS A 56 12.20 -0.44 -9.48
CA LYS A 56 13.28 0.10 -10.32
C LYS A 56 13.87 -0.95 -11.25
N LEU A 57 13.74 -2.22 -10.87
CA LEU A 57 14.24 -3.39 -11.59
C LEU A 57 13.07 -4.32 -11.91
N ASN A 58 13.06 -4.87 -13.13
CA ASN A 58 12.18 -5.97 -13.49
C ASN A 58 12.93 -7.29 -13.32
N CYS A 59 12.66 -8.00 -12.22
CA CYS A 59 13.36 -9.24 -11.87
C CYS A 59 13.18 -10.38 -12.90
N SER A 60 12.19 -10.28 -13.79
CA SER A 60 11.98 -11.27 -14.87
C SER A 60 12.91 -11.05 -16.07
N GLU A 61 13.48 -9.85 -16.22
CA GLU A 61 14.26 -9.44 -17.39
C GLU A 61 15.76 -9.29 -17.09
N VAL A 62 16.14 -9.34 -15.81
CA VAL A 62 17.51 -9.07 -15.36
C VAL A 62 18.07 -10.25 -14.59
N GLN A 63 19.30 -10.61 -14.91
CA GLN A 63 20.05 -11.60 -14.14
C GLN A 63 20.90 -10.86 -13.10
N VAL A 64 20.57 -11.04 -11.82
CA VAL A 64 21.29 -10.43 -10.70
C VAL A 64 22.21 -11.44 -10.03
N ILE A 65 23.40 -10.98 -9.63
CA ILE A 65 24.32 -11.77 -8.79
C ILE A 65 24.02 -11.41 -7.35
N CYS A 66 23.59 -12.40 -6.58
CA CYS A 66 23.14 -12.22 -5.21
C CYS A 66 24.21 -12.64 -4.18
N PRO A 67 24.44 -11.84 -3.12
CA PRO A 67 25.31 -12.22 -2.02
C PRO A 67 24.86 -13.53 -1.37
N GLN A 68 25.80 -14.38 -0.96
CA GLN A 68 25.48 -15.64 -0.26
C GLN A 68 25.32 -15.41 1.25
N VAL A 69 24.40 -14.52 1.62
CA VAL A 69 24.12 -14.13 3.01
C VAL A 69 22.63 -14.23 3.27
N LEU A 70 22.24 -14.77 4.42
CA LEU A 70 20.83 -14.82 4.84
C LEU A 70 20.32 -13.39 5.08
N SER A 71 19.19 -13.03 4.48
CA SER A 71 18.56 -11.72 4.57
C SER A 71 17.04 -11.89 4.70
N PRO A 72 16.60 -12.46 5.84
CA PRO A 72 15.21 -12.80 6.03
C PRO A 72 14.36 -11.52 6.09
N LYS A 73 13.06 -11.66 5.82
CA LYS A 73 12.13 -10.55 6.02
C LYS A 73 12.28 -9.92 7.41
N PRO A 74 12.37 -8.57 7.52
CA PRO A 74 12.49 -7.91 8.80
C PRO A 74 11.34 -8.28 9.75
N ASN A 75 11.67 -8.53 11.02
CA ASN A 75 10.70 -8.73 12.09
C ASN A 75 10.17 -7.39 12.66
N LEU A 76 10.10 -6.38 11.80
CA LEU A 76 9.55 -5.06 12.10
C LEU A 76 8.28 -4.87 11.28
N SER A 77 7.36 -4.06 11.79
CA SER A 77 6.12 -3.72 11.11
C SER A 77 6.38 -2.64 10.08
N CYS A 78 5.80 -2.79 8.89
CA CYS A 78 5.76 -1.76 7.85
C CYS A 78 4.35 -1.19 7.81
N VAL A 79 4.17 0.05 8.29
CA VAL A 79 2.84 0.64 8.55
C VAL A 79 2.70 2.02 7.94
N TRP A 80 1.45 2.44 7.68
CA TRP A 80 1.13 3.77 7.20
C TRP A 80 0.97 4.74 8.37
N GLU A 81 1.76 5.81 8.39
CA GLU A 81 1.70 6.87 9.40
C GLU A 81 2.06 8.21 8.77
N LYS A 82 1.33 9.28 9.11
CA LYS A 82 1.62 10.66 8.67
C LYS A 82 1.93 10.78 7.17
N ASP A 83 1.11 10.12 6.35
CA ASP A 83 1.20 10.12 4.89
C ASP A 83 2.42 9.41 4.28
N GLU A 84 3.11 8.58 5.06
CA GLU A 84 4.25 7.78 4.60
C GLU A 84 4.23 6.35 5.15
N CYS A 85 5.03 5.47 4.54
CA CYS A 85 5.28 4.14 5.07
C CYS A 85 6.49 4.18 5.98
N VAL A 86 6.31 3.77 7.23
CA VAL A 86 7.34 3.78 8.27
C VAL A 86 7.55 2.39 8.86
N VAL A 87 8.75 2.19 9.40
CA VAL A 87 9.16 0.95 10.07
C VAL A 87 8.95 1.10 11.57
N LYS A 88 8.33 0.10 12.22
CA LYS A 88 8.08 0.05 13.67
C LYS A 88 8.45 -1.27 14.31
#